data_AF-A0A3D1E4A5-F1
#
_entry.id   AF-A0A3D1E4A5-F1
#
_cell.length_a   1.000
_cell.length_b   1.000
_cell.length_c   1.000
_cell.angle_alpha   90.00
_cell.angle_beta   90.00
_cell.angle_gamma   90.00
#
_symmetry.space_group_name_H-M   'P 1'
#
loop_
_entity.id
_entity.type
_entity.pdbx_description
1 polymer ?
#
loop_
_entity_poly.entity_id
_entity_poly.type
_entity_poly.pdbx_seq_one_letter_code
_entity_poly.pdbx_strand_id
1 'polypeptide(L)'
;WASFAPQARNVVRMETGWSLASHVVAGAYASSAKAMHATRRAEGYRIRDFGTHAHFDDGVSAVHMRIGQVHENGRFLGSKSEGAYALNRPTRSNYLHVSARRQLRPGLT
;
A
#
# COMPACT_ATOMS: atom_id res chain seq x y z
N TRP A 1 1.26 2.05 3.34
CA TRP A 1 1.26 3.48 2.92
C TRP A 1 1.79 4.41 4.00
N ALA A 2 1.20 4.46 5.21
CA ALA A 2 1.59 5.43 6.25
C ALA A 2 3.06 5.36 6.69
N SER A 3 3.70 4.18 6.63
CA SER A 3 5.12 4.00 6.96
C SER A 3 6.11 4.49 5.89
N PHE A 4 5.70 4.52 4.61
CA PHE A 4 6.61 4.78 3.48
C PHE A 4 6.66 6.25 3.06
N ALA A 5 5.59 7.01 3.31
CA ALA A 5 5.54 8.43 2.99
C ALA A 5 4.63 9.17 3.99
N PRO A 6 5.07 9.38 5.25
CA PRO A 6 4.27 10.07 6.27
C PRO A 6 3.89 11.51 5.90
N GLN A 7 4.53 12.11 4.89
CA GLN A 7 4.22 13.44 4.35
C GLN A 7 3.37 13.43 3.07
N ALA A 8 2.81 12.27 2.68
CA ALA A 8 1.92 12.18 1.54
C ALA A 8 0.65 13.02 1.77
N ARG A 9 0.38 13.93 0.83
CA ARG A 9 -0.84 14.74 0.75
C ARG A 9 -1.69 14.26 -0.43
N ASN A 10 -2.95 14.65 -0.47
CA ASN A 10 -3.89 14.37 -1.57
C ASN A 10 -3.99 12.86 -1.89
N VAL A 11 -4.26 12.06 -0.86
CA VAL A 11 -4.47 10.62 -1.01
C VAL A 11 -5.87 10.40 -1.55
N VAL A 12 -5.96 9.82 -2.75
CA VAL A 12 -7.21 9.27 -3.29
C VAL A 12 -7.10 7.76 -3.20
N ARG A 13 -8.10 7.11 -2.61
CA ARG A 13 -8.23 5.65 -2.56
C ARG A 13 -9.62 5.27 -3.04
N MET A 14 -9.66 4.34 -3.97
CA MET A 14 -10.87 3.69 -4.46
C MET A 14 -10.69 2.19 -4.28
N GLU A 15 -11.73 1.52 -3.83
CA GLU A 15 -11.73 0.09 -3.58
C GLU A 15 -13.12 -0.45 -3.84
N THR A 16 -13.18 -1.58 -4.54
CA THR A 16 -14.41 -2.35 -4.75
C THR A 16 -14.22 -3.72 -4.14
N GLY A 17 -15.32 -4.33 -3.68
CA GLY A 17 -15.32 -5.67 -3.11
C GLY A 17 -16.62 -6.38 -3.42
N TRP A 18 -16.51 -7.68 -3.70
CA TRP A 18 -17.62 -8.60 -3.93
C TRP A 18 -17.51 -9.76 -2.96
N SER A 19 -18.61 -10.06 -2.27
CA SER A 19 -18.72 -11.27 -1.48
C SER A 19 -18.80 -12.47 -2.42
N LEU A 20 -17.86 -13.39 -2.30
CA LEU A 20 -17.81 -14.62 -3.11
C LEU A 20 -18.40 -15.82 -2.35
N ALA A 21 -18.28 -15.81 -1.03
CA ALA A 21 -18.82 -16.82 -0.13
C ALA A 21 -19.00 -16.20 1.26
N SER A 22 -19.64 -16.94 2.18
CA SER A 22 -19.60 -16.64 3.60
C SER A 22 -18.12 -16.49 4.00
N HIS A 23 -17.75 -15.31 4.48
CA HIS A 23 -16.38 -14.95 4.92
C HIS A 23 -15.35 -14.65 3.83
N VAL A 24 -15.68 -14.71 2.54
CA VAL A 24 -14.71 -14.42 1.46
C VAL A 24 -15.13 -13.19 0.65
N VAL A 25 -14.25 -12.20 0.60
CA VAL A 25 -14.39 -10.99 -0.23
C VAL A 25 -13.23 -10.91 -1.19
N ALA A 26 -13.50 -10.65 -2.47
CA ALA A 26 -12.46 -10.31 -3.45
C ALA A 26 -12.76 -8.95 -4.08
N GLY A 27 -11.73 -8.24 -4.51
CA GLY A 27 -11.90 -6.86 -4.94
C GLY A 27 -10.73 -6.29 -5.70
N ALA A 28 -10.93 -5.08 -6.20
CA ALA A 28 -9.91 -4.29 -6.86
C ALA A 28 -9.70 -2.98 -6.10
N TYR A 29 -8.50 -2.42 -6.17
CA TYR A 29 -8.21 -1.12 -5.60
C TYR A 29 -7.32 -0.30 -6.53
N ALA A 30 -7.46 1.01 -6.38
CA ALA A 30 -6.55 1.99 -6.94
C ALA A 30 -6.32 3.08 -5.90
N SER A 31 -5.07 3.50 -5.75
CA SER A 31 -4.73 4.63 -4.92
C SER A 31 -3.70 5.52 -5.58
N SER A 32 -3.75 6.81 -5.26
CA SER A 32 -2.71 7.75 -5.63
C SER A 32 -2.42 8.68 -4.48
N ALA A 33 -1.15 8.95 -4.26
CA ALA A 33 -0.67 9.87 -3.25
C ALA A 33 0.36 10.81 -3.87
N LYS A 34 0.41 12.05 -3.37
CA LYS A 34 1.45 13.02 -3.73
C LYS A 34 2.16 13.51 -2.48
N ALA A 35 3.44 13.26 -2.33
CA ALA A 35 4.23 13.93 -1.29
C ALA A 35 4.79 15.23 -1.86
N MET A 36 4.49 16.35 -1.19
CA MET A 36 5.12 17.65 -1.46
C MET A 36 6.18 17.92 -0.38
N HIS A 37 7.25 18.61 -0.74
CA HIS A 37 8.36 18.97 0.16
C HIS A 37 9.16 17.79 0.76
N ALA A 38 9.14 16.62 0.10
CA ALA A 38 10.01 15.50 0.47
C ALA A 38 11.51 15.84 0.27
N THR A 39 11.83 16.88 -0.53
CA THR A 39 13.18 17.42 -0.72
C THR A 39 13.21 18.96 -0.61
N ARG A 40 14.42 19.56 -0.55
CA ARG A 40 14.63 21.03 -0.48
C ARG A 40 14.09 21.81 -1.69
N ARG A 41 13.72 21.14 -2.79
CA ARG A 41 13.08 21.76 -3.96
C ARG A 41 11.61 21.34 -4.03
N ALA A 42 10.75 22.24 -4.48
CA ALA A 42 9.29 22.08 -4.57
C ALA A 42 8.81 21.02 -5.60
N GLU A 43 9.60 19.98 -5.86
CA GLU A 43 9.28 18.93 -6.82
C GLU A 43 8.40 17.87 -6.14
N GLY A 44 7.22 17.61 -6.70
CA GLY A 44 6.26 16.66 -6.17
C GLY A 44 6.64 15.21 -6.46
N TYR A 45 6.58 14.35 -5.44
CA TYR A 45 6.71 12.90 -5.57
C TYR A 45 5.32 12.29 -5.67
N ARG A 46 5.04 11.46 -6.68
CA ARG A 46 3.74 10.81 -6.86
C ARG A 46 3.86 9.31 -6.85
N ILE A 47 3.07 8.67 -6.00
CA ILE A 47 2.87 7.24 -6.00
C ILE A 47 1.48 6.92 -6.54
N ARG A 48 1.39 5.87 -7.35
CA ARG A 48 0.14 5.24 -7.75
C ARG A 48 0.26 3.75 -7.48
N ASP A 49 -0.79 3.16 -6.95
CA ASP A 49 -0.86 1.74 -6.64
C ASP A 49 -2.19 1.20 -7.10
N PHE A 50 -2.15 0.06 -7.78
CA PHE A 50 -3.34 -0.60 -8.29
C PHE A 50 -3.17 -2.10 -8.24
N GLY A 51 -4.29 -2.80 -8.05
CA GLY A 51 -4.28 -4.24 -8.05
C GLY A 51 -5.57 -4.84 -7.54
N THR A 52 -5.46 -6.10 -7.15
CA THR A 52 -6.57 -6.89 -6.64
C THR A 52 -6.25 -7.43 -5.25
N HIS A 53 -7.29 -7.71 -4.49
CA HIS A 53 -7.16 -8.28 -3.16
C HIS A 53 -8.21 -9.37 -2.95
N ALA A 54 -7.89 -10.28 -2.05
CA ALA A 54 -8.80 -11.26 -1.51
C ALA A 54 -8.65 -11.29 0.01
N HIS A 55 -9.77 -11.38 0.70
CA HIS A 55 -9.84 -11.39 2.15
C HIS A 55 -10.76 -12.51 2.60
N PHE A 56 -10.27 -13.31 3.54
CA PHE A 56 -11.03 -14.27 4.30
C PHE A 56 -11.07 -13.83 5.76
N ASP A 57 -12.25 -13.82 6.40
CA ASP A 57 -12.40 -13.56 7.84
C ASP A 57 -13.60 -14.29 8.43
N ASP A 58 -13.33 -15.31 9.26
CA ASP A 58 -14.34 -16.10 9.99
C ASP A 58 -14.55 -15.63 11.44
N GLY A 59 -13.97 -14.48 11.81
CA GLY A 59 -13.99 -13.93 13.16
C GLY A 59 -12.93 -14.53 14.11
N VAL A 60 -12.38 -15.71 13.81
CA VAL A 60 -11.29 -16.34 14.58
C VAL A 60 -9.96 -16.21 13.85
N SER A 61 -9.98 -16.43 12.54
CA SER A 61 -8.84 -16.37 11.64
C SER A 61 -9.17 -15.41 10.52
N ALA A 62 -8.18 -14.61 10.14
CA ALA A 62 -8.31 -13.80 8.95
C ALA A 62 -7.05 -13.88 8.10
N VAL A 63 -7.25 -14.00 6.79
CA VAL A 63 -6.18 -13.98 5.79
C VAL A 63 -6.51 -12.85 4.81
N HIS A 64 -5.51 -12.07 4.46
CA HIS A 64 -5.63 -11.03 3.45
C HIS A 64 -4.46 -11.12 2.50
N MET A 65 -4.78 -11.20 1.22
CA MET A 65 -3.84 -11.28 0.11
C MET A 65 -4.08 -10.09 -0.82
N ARG A 66 -2.99 -9.47 -1.25
CA ARG A 66 -3.01 -8.38 -2.22
C ARG A 66 -1.92 -8.59 -3.24
N ILE A 67 -2.27 -8.53 -4.51
CA ILE A 67 -1.33 -8.47 -5.62
C ILE A 67 -1.53 -7.13 -6.34
N GLY A 68 -0.45 -6.51 -6.75
CA GLY A 68 -0.55 -5.21 -7.40
C GLY A 68 0.76 -4.71 -7.97
N GLN A 69 0.68 -3.49 -8.49
CA GLN A 69 1.80 -2.80 -9.07
C GLN A 69 1.85 -1.36 -8.55
N VAL A 70 2.98 -1.01 -7.95
CA VAL A 70 3.29 0.35 -7.51
C VAL A 70 4.07 1.06 -8.60
N HIS A 71 3.64 2.27 -8.93
CA HIS A 71 4.33 3.20 -9.79
C HIS A 71 4.79 4.39 -8.97
N GLU A 72 6.08 4.67 -9.03
CA GLU A 72 6.67 5.82 -8.36
C GLU A 72 7.24 6.76 -9.42
N ASN A 73 6.68 7.96 -9.47
CA ASN A 73 7.11 9.01 -10.37
C ASN A 73 7.66 10.17 -9.56
N GLY A 74 8.93 10.52 -9.78
CA GLY A 74 9.58 11.69 -9.19
C GLY A 74 10.94 11.35 -8.58
N ARG A 75 11.64 12.38 -8.09
CA ARG A 75 12.92 12.26 -7.41
C ARG A 75 12.70 11.91 -5.93
N PHE A 76 12.86 10.65 -5.54
CA PHE A 76 13.07 10.33 -4.14
C PHE A 76 13.86 9.04 -3.93
N LEU A 77 15.10 9.15 -3.42
CA LEU A 77 15.81 8.11 -2.67
C LEU A 77 16.75 8.79 -1.66
N GLY A 78 16.42 8.76 -0.37
CA GLY A 78 17.38 9.05 0.71
C GLY A 78 16.92 10.00 1.82
N SER A 79 17.17 9.59 3.06
CA SER A 79 17.03 10.36 4.30
C SER A 79 17.80 11.70 4.22
N LYS A 80 17.29 12.73 4.90
CA LYS A 80 17.88 14.09 4.97
C LYS A 80 19.36 14.12 5.42
N SER A 81 19.90 13.02 5.96
CA SER A 81 21.27 12.91 6.48
C SER A 81 22.34 12.56 5.44
N GLU A 82 22.01 11.98 4.27
CA GLU A 82 23.03 11.36 3.40
C GLU A 82 23.06 11.89 1.95
N GLY A 83 22.26 12.92 1.63
CA GLY A 83 22.14 13.45 0.28
C GLY A 83 21.07 12.71 -0.52
N ALA A 84 20.18 13.49 -1.15
CA ALA A 84 19.07 12.91 -1.91
C ALA A 84 19.56 12.41 -3.28
N TYR A 85 19.38 11.13 -3.57
CA TYR A 85 19.62 10.56 -4.89
C TYR A 85 18.38 10.76 -5.79
N ALA A 86 18.63 11.17 -7.02
CA ALA A 86 17.59 11.34 -8.03
C ALA A 86 17.30 10.00 -8.73
N LEU A 87 16.05 9.53 -8.64
CA LEU A 87 15.57 8.52 -9.58
C LEU A 87 15.52 9.15 -10.97
N ASN A 88 16.36 8.66 -11.88
CA ASN A 88 16.45 9.15 -13.25
C ASN A 88 15.20 8.76 -14.08
N ARG A 89 14.45 7.74 -13.65
CA ARG A 89 13.28 7.22 -14.36
C ARG A 89 12.20 6.75 -13.36
N PRO A 90 10.91 6.82 -13.73
CA PRO A 90 9.84 6.18 -12.97
C PRO A 90 10.14 4.72 -12.68
N THR A 91 9.91 4.26 -11.45
CA THR A 91 10.02 2.86 -11.07
C THR A 91 8.64 2.20 -11.11
N ARG A 92 8.62 0.93 -11.50
CA ARG A 92 7.43 0.07 -11.50
C ARG A 92 7.77 -1.21 -10.75
N SER A 93 7.04 -1.49 -9.70
CA SER A 93 7.31 -2.63 -8.82
C SER A 93 6.04 -3.46 -8.65
N ASN A 94 6.11 -4.72 -9.07
CA ASN A 94 5.06 -5.69 -8.75
C ASN A 94 5.26 -6.20 -7.33
N TYR A 95 4.17 -6.47 -6.62
CA TYR A 95 4.26 -7.03 -5.27
C TYR A 95 3.15 -8.04 -5.00
N LEU A 96 3.45 -8.92 -4.05
CA LEU A 96 2.51 -9.78 -3.37
C LEU A 96 2.62 -9.50 -1.87
N HIS A 97 1.51 -9.11 -1.25
CA HIS A 97 1.41 -8.92 0.19
C HIS A 97 0.42 -9.94 0.75
N VAL A 98 0.89 -10.74 1.72
CA VAL A 98 0.07 -11.73 2.43
C VAL A 98 0.18 -11.43 3.92
N SER A 99 -0.97 -11.32 4.58
CA SER A 99 -1.06 -11.18 6.02
C SER A 99 -2.07 -12.18 6.57
N ALA A 100 -1.74 -12.82 7.69
CA ALA A 100 -2.64 -13.71 8.40
C ALA A 100 -2.68 -13.31 9.88
N ARG A 101 -3.86 -13.41 10.49
CA ARG A 101 -4.06 -13.24 11.93
C ARG A 101 -4.92 -14.38 12.45
N ARG A 102 -4.70 -14.75 13.70
CA ARG A 102 -5.56 -15.66 14.47
C ARG A 102 -5.76 -15.07 15.85
N GLN A 103 -7.01 -14.93 16.27
CA GLN A 103 -7.32 -14.63 17.66
C GLN A 103 -7.22 -15.90 18.48
N LEU A 104 -6.37 -15.87 19.51
CA LEU A 104 -6.38 -16.88 20.55
C LEU A 104 -7.61 -16.61 21.42
N ARG A 105 -8.51 -17.59 21.53
CA ARG A 105 -9.62 -17.51 22.47
C ARG A 105 -9.04 -17.67 23.88
N PRO A 106 -9.27 -16.72 24.81
CA PRO A 106 -8.90 -16.92 26.21
C PRO A 106 -9.66 -18.14 26.75
N GLY A 107 -8.95 -19.10 27.36
CA GLY A 107 -9.59 -20.22 28.10
C GLY A 107 -9.35 -21.65 27.59
N LEU A 108 -8.33 -21.90 26.77
CA LEU A 108 -7.86 -23.25 26.46
C LEU A 108 -6.38 -23.40 26.86
N THR A 109 -6.16 -23.53 28.17
CA THR A 109 -4.95 -24.07 28.82
C THR A 109 -5.39 -24.93 29.98
#